data_AF-A0A855XJ30-F1
#
_entry.id   AF-A0A855XJ30-F1
#
_cell.length_a   1.000
_cell.length_b   1.000
_cell.length_c   1.000
_cell.angle_alpha   90.00
_cell.angle_beta   90.00
_cell.angle_gamma   90.00
#
_symmetry.space_group_name_H-M   'P 1'
#
loop_
_entity.id
_entity.type
_entity.pdbx_description
1 polymer ?
#
loop_
_entity_poly.entity_id
_entity_poly.type
_entity_poly.pdbx_seq_one_letter_code
_entity_poly.pdbx_strand_id
1 'polypeptide(L)'
;VKTRAKLQRDYRKVTNIQRDIIQKFTTKLVDDYDQIVIEDLDVKQMQMSHVASKGLQRSLFGYFRQVLTYKCEWYGKELILANQHYPSTQRCSQCGY
;
A
#
# COMPACT_ATOMS: atom_id res chain seq x y z
N VAL A 1 11.84 4.94 32.90
CA VAL A 1 10.40 4.78 32.56
C VAL A 1 9.87 5.88 31.62
N LYS A 2 10.12 7.18 31.90
CA LYS A 2 9.65 8.31 31.06
C LYS A 2 10.01 8.23 29.56
N THR A 3 11.24 7.84 29.22
CA THR A 3 11.71 7.81 27.82
C THR A 3 11.01 6.75 26.96
N ARG A 4 10.83 5.54 27.49
CA ARG A 4 10.12 4.44 26.80
C ARG A 4 8.65 4.80 26.54
N ALA A 5 7.98 5.44 27.50
CA ALA A 5 6.60 5.89 27.34
C ALA A 5 6.45 7.03 26.30
N LYS A 6 7.43 7.95 26.23
CA LYS A 6 7.47 9.00 25.21
C LYS A 6 7.66 8.39 23.81
N LEU A 7 8.63 7.49 23.66
CA LEU A 7 8.90 6.79 22.41
C LEU A 7 7.66 6.01 21.91
N GLN A 8 6.98 5.29 22.80
CA GLN A 8 5.75 4.59 22.44
C GLN A 8 4.62 5.54 21.99
N ARG A 9 4.51 6.72 22.59
CA ARG A 9 3.56 7.75 22.16
C ARG A 9 3.88 8.26 20.75
N ASP A 10 5.14 8.53 20.48
CA ASP A 10 5.57 9.03 19.17
C ASP A 10 5.34 7.98 18.08
N TYR A 11 5.67 6.71 18.32
CA TYR A 11 5.35 5.61 17.40
C TYR A 11 3.85 5.48 17.13
N ARG A 12 3.01 5.53 18.17
CA ARG A 12 1.54 5.50 18.01
C ARG A 12 1.05 6.67 17.15
N LYS A 13 1.58 7.88 17.37
CA LYS A 13 1.24 9.05 16.58
C LYS A 13 1.57 8.85 15.10
N VAL A 14 2.79 8.38 14.80
CA VAL A 14 3.22 8.09 13.42
C VAL A 14 2.33 7.03 12.79
N THR A 15 2.07 5.91 13.47
CA THR A 15 1.19 4.85 12.97
C THR A 15 -0.23 5.36 12.69
N ASN A 16 -0.79 6.21 13.56
CA ASN A 16 -2.12 6.77 13.34
C ASN A 16 -2.17 7.70 12.13
N ILE A 17 -1.15 8.55 11.93
CA ILE A 17 -1.05 9.42 10.75
C ILE A 17 -0.97 8.57 9.48
N GLN A 18 -0.12 7.54 9.47
CA GLN A 18 0.01 6.67 8.31
C GLN A 18 -1.30 5.93 8.00
N ARG A 19 -2.00 5.42 9.02
CA ARG A 19 -3.29 4.76 8.84
C ARG A 19 -4.36 5.72 8.31
N ASP A 20 -4.41 6.95 8.82
CA ASP A 20 -5.34 7.98 8.37
C ASP A 20 -5.11 8.34 6.89
N ILE A 21 -3.86 8.48 6.47
CA ILE A 21 -3.50 8.71 5.06
C ILE A 21 -4.03 7.57 4.18
N ILE A 22 -3.75 6.30 4.55
CA ILE A 22 -4.20 5.14 3.77
C ILE A 22 -5.72 5.07 3.72
N GLN A 23 -6.41 5.34 4.84
CA GLN A 23 -7.86 5.36 4.88
C GLN A 23 -8.43 6.43 3.94
N LYS A 24 -7.97 7.68 4.02
CA LYS A 24 -8.46 8.75 3.15
C LYS A 24 -8.15 8.50 1.69
N PHE A 25 -6.94 8.04 1.38
CA PHE A 25 -6.51 7.78 0.01
C PHE A 25 -7.31 6.64 -0.63
N THR A 26 -7.52 5.53 0.08
CA THR A 26 -8.32 4.40 -0.43
C THR A 26 -9.80 4.77 -0.59
N THR A 27 -10.37 5.60 0.29
CA THR A 27 -11.72 6.13 0.10
C THR A 27 -11.81 6.96 -1.18
N LYS A 28 -10.85 7.87 -1.39
CA LYS A 28 -10.78 8.66 -2.62
C LYS A 28 -10.74 7.78 -3.87
N LEU A 29 -9.96 6.69 -3.85
CA LEU A 29 -9.89 5.78 -5.00
C LEU A 29 -11.23 5.10 -5.30
N VAL A 30 -11.93 4.58 -4.31
CA VAL A 30 -13.23 3.90 -4.53
C VAL A 30 -14.36 4.87 -4.88
N ASP A 31 -14.24 6.13 -4.47
CA ASP A 31 -15.16 7.20 -4.86
C ASP A 31 -14.93 7.62 -6.33
N ASP A 32 -13.67 7.73 -6.75
CA ASP A 32 -13.29 8.25 -8.07
C ASP A 32 -13.34 7.19 -9.19
N TYR A 33 -13.17 5.90 -8.88
CA TYR A 33 -13.00 4.84 -9.88
C TYR A 33 -13.86 3.61 -9.59
N ASP A 34 -14.46 3.05 -10.65
CA ASP A 34 -15.25 1.80 -10.58
C ASP A 34 -14.38 0.53 -10.63
N GLN A 35 -13.23 0.61 -11.30
CA GLN A 35 -12.27 -0.48 -11.43
C GLN A 35 -10.88 0.03 -11.04
N ILE A 36 -10.22 -0.68 -10.14
CA ILE A 36 -8.90 -0.33 -9.62
C ILE A 36 -7.98 -1.53 -9.81
N VAL A 37 -6.84 -1.30 -10.46
CA VAL A 37 -5.82 -2.33 -10.68
C VAL A 37 -4.61 -2.04 -9.80
N ILE A 38 -4.18 -3.02 -9.01
CA ILE A 38 -2.94 -2.92 -8.22
C ILE A 38 -2.01 -4.09 -8.56
N GLU A 39 -0.70 -3.87 -8.42
CA GLU A 39 0.29 -4.92 -8.60
C GLU A 39 0.28 -5.90 -7.42
N ASP A 40 0.35 -7.20 -7.70
CA ASP A 40 0.60 -8.21 -6.67
C ASP A 40 2.10 -8.23 -6.32
N LEU A 41 2.49 -7.32 -5.43
CA LEU A 41 3.87 -7.24 -4.94
C LEU A 41 4.13 -8.34 -3.89
N ASP A 42 5.16 -9.16 -4.09
CA ASP A 42 5.68 -10.04 -3.03
C ASP A 42 6.45 -9.22 -1.99
N VAL A 43 5.69 -8.60 -1.09
CA VAL A 43 6.21 -7.77 0.00
C VAL A 43 7.18 -8.58 0.87
N LYS A 44 7.00 -9.89 1.03
CA LYS A 44 7.91 -10.72 1.84
C LYS A 44 9.27 -10.82 1.16
N GLN A 45 9.30 -11.15 -0.13
CA GLN A 45 10.55 -11.21 -0.89
C GLN A 45 11.24 -9.85 -0.94
N MET A 46 10.49 -8.76 -1.12
CA MET A 46 11.05 -7.41 -1.12
C MET A 46 11.64 -7.04 0.26
N GLN A 47 11.03 -7.48 1.37
CA GLN A 47 11.57 -7.30 2.73
C GLN A 47 12.90 -8.03 2.94
N MET A 48 13.12 -9.15 2.26
CA MET A 48 14.37 -9.92 2.33
C MET A 48 15.52 -9.26 1.56
N SER A 49 15.22 -8.34 0.64
CA SER A 49 16.25 -7.58 -0.07
C SER A 49 16.76 -6.41 0.78
N HIS A 50 18.09 -6.30 0.92
CA HIS A 50 18.70 -5.27 1.76
C HIS A 50 18.43 -3.83 1.25
N VAL A 51 18.21 -3.66 -0.06
CA VAL A 51 17.94 -2.37 -0.71
C VAL A 51 16.48 -1.94 -0.55
N ALA A 52 15.52 -2.84 -0.77
CA ALA A 52 14.10 -2.46 -0.68
C ALA A 52 13.58 -2.41 0.78
N SER A 53 14.17 -3.18 1.70
CA SER A 53 13.70 -3.31 3.09
C SER A 53 13.59 -1.99 3.87
N LYS A 54 14.53 -1.04 3.67
CA LYS A 54 14.55 0.25 4.39
C LYS A 54 13.33 1.13 4.10
N GLY A 55 12.83 1.13 2.86
CA GLY A 55 11.65 1.89 2.45
C GLY A 55 10.35 1.12 2.67
N LEU A 56 10.39 -0.20 2.50
CA LEU A 56 9.22 -1.05 2.42
C LEU A 56 8.40 -1.11 3.72
N GLN A 57 9.05 -1.11 4.89
CA GLN A 57 8.33 -1.03 6.17
C GLN A 57 7.53 0.26 6.32
N ARG A 58 7.95 1.34 5.64
CA ARG A 58 7.24 2.63 5.65
C ARG A 58 6.11 2.69 4.63
N SER A 59 6.20 1.91 3.55
CA SER A 59 5.26 1.95 2.42
C SER A 59 3.89 1.32 2.71
N LEU A 60 3.77 0.50 3.78
CA LEU A 60 2.48 -0.07 4.22
C LEU A 60 1.69 -0.84 3.14
N PHE A 61 2.34 -1.38 2.10
CA PHE A 61 1.65 -2.02 0.97
C PHE A 61 0.67 -3.11 1.36
N GLY A 62 1.01 -3.96 2.34
CA GLY A 62 0.10 -4.99 2.84
C GLY A 62 -1.16 -4.39 3.48
N TYR A 63 -1.00 -3.34 4.29
CA TYR A 63 -2.14 -2.64 4.91
C TYR A 63 -2.95 -1.87 3.86
N PHE A 64 -2.29 -1.24 2.89
CA PHE A 64 -2.96 -0.58 1.76
C PHE A 64 -3.84 -1.55 0.98
N ARG A 65 -3.30 -2.71 0.55
CA ARG A 65 -4.07 -3.76 -0.13
C ARG A 65 -5.25 -4.22 0.71
N GLN A 66 -5.03 -4.51 1.99
CA GLN A 66 -6.11 -4.92 2.90
C GLN A 66 -7.23 -3.88 2.95
N VAL A 67 -6.88 -2.59 3.12
CA VAL A 67 -7.85 -1.51 3.23
C VAL A 67 -8.61 -1.30 1.92
N LEU A 68 -7.90 -1.30 0.80
CA LEU A 68 -8.52 -1.13 -0.51
C LEU A 68 -9.45 -2.30 -0.85
N THR A 69 -9.06 -3.53 -0.52
CA THR A 69 -9.88 -4.74 -0.76
C THR A 69 -11.25 -4.61 -0.11
N TYR A 70 -11.30 -4.37 1.21
CA TYR A 70 -12.60 -4.31 1.88
C TYR A 70 -13.41 -3.08 1.43
N LYS A 71 -12.79 -1.97 1.03
CA LYS A 71 -13.52 -0.80 0.53
C LYS A 71 -14.10 -1.04 -0.85
N CYS A 72 -13.37 -1.72 -1.73
CA CYS A 72 -13.92 -2.14 -3.01
C CYS A 72 -15.15 -3.03 -2.79
N GLU A 73 -15.08 -3.98 -1.86
CA GLU A 73 -16.23 -4.81 -1.47
C GLU A 73 -17.41 -3.97 -0.94
N TRP A 74 -17.16 -3.01 -0.04
CA TRP A 74 -18.21 -2.16 0.54
C TRP A 74 -18.91 -1.26 -0.48
N TYR A 75 -18.14 -0.71 -1.41
CA TYR A 75 -18.63 0.27 -2.38
C TYR A 75 -19.01 -0.37 -3.73
N GLY A 76 -18.93 -1.70 -3.83
CA GLY A 76 -19.26 -2.44 -5.05
C GLY A 76 -18.31 -2.16 -6.21
N LYS A 77 -17.04 -1.89 -5.92
CA LYS A 77 -15.98 -1.58 -6.89
C LYS A 77 -15.16 -2.83 -7.21
N GLU A 78 -14.62 -2.90 -8.41
CA GLU A 78 -13.78 -4.02 -8.83
C GLU A 78 -12.31 -3.75 -8.47
N LEU A 79 -11.69 -4.69 -7.74
CA LEU A 79 -10.25 -4.68 -7.48
C LEU A 79 -9.58 -5.81 -8.24
N ILE A 80 -8.66 -5.46 -9.15
CA ILE A 80 -7.91 -6.42 -9.96
C ILE A 80 -6.45 -6.45 -9.48
N LEU A 81 -5.94 -7.66 -9.25
CA LEU A 81 -4.52 -7.89 -9.00
C LEU A 81 -3.82 -8.17 -10.34
N ALA A 82 -2.98 -7.24 -10.77
CA ALA A 82 -2.10 -7.48 -11.92
C ALA A 82 -1.07 -8.55 -11.57
N ASN A 83 -0.75 -9.40 -12.55
CA ASN A 83 0.23 -10.47 -12.38
C ASN A 83 1.58 -9.90 -11.91
N GLN A 84 2.19 -10.52 -10.89
CA GLN A 84 3.48 -10.14 -10.32
C GLN A 84 4.62 -10.04 -11.35
N HIS A 85 4.55 -10.80 -12.45
CA HIS A 85 5.54 -10.82 -13.52
C HIS A 85 5.19 -9.89 -14.70
N TYR A 86 4.11 -9.10 -14.58
CA TYR A 86 3.79 -8.09 -15.57
C TYR A 86 4.81 -6.95 -15.47
N PRO A 87 5.58 -6.64 -16.53
CA PRO A 87 6.66 -5.65 -16.48
C PRO A 87 6.12 -4.21 -16.59
N SER A 88 5.08 -3.86 -15.82
CA SER A 88 4.48 -2.52 -15.76
C SER A 88 5.51 -1.42 -15.49
N THR A 89 6.50 -1.71 -14.65
CA THR A 89 7.55 -0.76 -14.27
C THR A 89 8.74 -0.74 -15.23
N GLN A 90 8.80 -1.68 -16.18
CA GLN A 90 9.91 -1.83 -17.13
C GLN A 90 9.49 -1.56 -18.58
N ARG A 91 8.19 -1.50 -18.88
CA ARG A 91 7.68 -1.16 -20.21
C ARG A 91 7.22 0.28 -20.26
N CYS A 92 7.69 1.01 -21.26
CA CYS A 92 7.13 2.31 -21.56
C CYS A 92 5.66 2.19 -22.00
N SER A 93 4.78 3.02 -21.42
CA SER A 93 3.35 3.05 -21.78
C SER A 93 3.10 3.52 -23.23
N GLN A 94 4.08 4.18 -23.85
CA GLN A 94 3.96 4.69 -25.22
C GLN A 94 4.49 3.70 -26.26
N CYS A 95 5.60 3.01 -26.00
CA CYS A 95 6.23 2.14 -27.00
C CYS A 95 6.32 0.66 -26.62
N GLY A 96 6.03 0.28 -25.38
CA GLY A 96 6.00 -1.12 -24.93
C GLY A 96 7.36 -1.80 -24.76
N TYR A 97 8.44 -1.08 -25.04
CA TYR A 97 9.84 -1.48 -24.81
C TYR A 97 10.48 -0.66 -23.69
#